data_AF-D5EEU6-F1
#
_entry.id   AF-D5EEU6-F1
#
_cell.length_a   1.000
_cell.length_b   1.000
_cell.length_c   1.000
_cell.angle_alpha   90.00
_cell.angle_beta   90.00
_cell.angle_gamma   90.00
#
_symmetry.space_group_name_H-M   'P 1'
#
loop_
_entity.id
_entity.type
_entity.pdbx_description
1 polymer ?
#
loop_
_entity_poly.entity_id
_entity_poly.type
_entity_poly.pdbx_seq_one_letter_code
_entity_poly.pdbx_strand_id
1 'polypeptide(L)' 'MVTGLLVLMRKKGIKNIELARHIGAGEAQVSHWKAGRTYIPPKHHKTLAEFLRVPIEEVVDLKTNLPKFVEEG' A
#
# COMPACT_ATOMS: atom_id res chain seq x y z
N MET A 1 1.56 -12.23 -9.96
CA MET A 1 2.10 -11.06 -9.25
C MET A 1 0.98 -10.31 -8.56
N VAL A 2 1.19 -9.93 -7.30
CA VAL A 2 0.28 -9.13 -6.50
C VAL A 2 1.04 -7.94 -5.93
N THR A 3 0.36 -6.89 -5.46
CA THR A 3 1.07 -5.78 -4.82
C THR A 3 1.55 -6.18 -3.42
N GLY A 4 2.73 -5.69 -3.02
CA GLY A 4 3.26 -5.84 -1.66
C GLY A 4 2.29 -5.27 -0.63
N LEU A 5 1.59 -4.17 -0.97
CA LEU A 5 0.52 -3.61 -0.16
C LEU A 5 -0.60 -4.62 0.15
N LEU A 6 -1.10 -5.34 -0.88
CA LEU A 6 -2.15 -6.34 -0.70
C LEU A 6 -1.67 -7.48 0.22
N VAL A 7 -0.46 -7.99 0.00
CA VAL A 7 0.13 -9.09 0.79
C VAL A 7 0.29 -8.67 2.25
N LEU A 8 0.86 -7.49 2.50
CA LEU A 8 1.07 -6.97 3.85
C LEU A 8 -0.25 -6.75 4.60
N MET A 9 -1.25 -6.17 3.93
CA MET A 9 -2.57 -5.97 4.52
C MET A 9 -3.25 -7.30 4.86
N ARG A 10 -3.20 -8.29 3.96
CA ARG A 10 -3.73 -9.65 4.22
C ARG A 10 -3.04 -10.30 5.41
N LYS A 11 -1.69 -10.31 5.43
CA LYS A 11 -0.89 -10.91 6.52
C LYS A 11 -1.18 -10.28 7.88
N LYS A 12 -1.48 -8.98 7.91
CA LYS A 12 -1.75 -8.23 9.15
C LYS A 12 -3.25 -8.12 9.49
N GLY A 13 -4.14 -8.71 8.69
CA GLY A 13 -5.59 -8.64 8.89
C GLY A 13 -6.18 -7.22 8.74
N ILE A 14 -5.50 -6.33 8.00
CA ILE A 14 -5.86 -4.91 7.85
C ILE A 14 -6.93 -4.76 6.76
N LYS A 15 -8.03 -4.10 7.09
CA LYS A 15 -9.10 -3.72 6.15
C LYS A 15 -8.77 -2.41 5.44
N ASN A 16 -9.34 -2.22 4.24
CA ASN A 16 -9.13 -0.99 3.46
C ASN A 16 -9.54 0.26 4.25
N ILE A 17 -10.70 0.21 4.92
CA ILE A 17 -11.23 1.32 5.69
C ILE A 17 -10.32 1.73 6.85
N GLU A 18 -9.60 0.78 7.47
CA GLU A 18 -8.66 1.06 8.56
C GLU A 18 -7.46 1.83 8.03
N LEU A 19 -6.86 1.34 6.94
CA LEU A 19 -5.74 2.03 6.29
C LEU A 19 -6.18 3.42 5.78
N ALA A 20 -7.30 3.49 5.08
CA ALA A 20 -7.83 4.73 4.50
C ALA A 20 -8.03 5.82 5.56
N ARG A 21 -8.66 5.47 6.69
CA ARG A 21 -8.85 6.39 7.83
C ARG A 21 -7.53 6.82 8.45
N HIS A 22 -6.59 5.89 8.61
CA HIS A 22 -5.31 6.21 9.25
C HIS A 22 -4.46 7.19 8.42
N ILE A 23 -4.41 7.01 7.10
CA ILE A 23 -3.54 7.82 6.22
C ILE A 23 -4.26 9.02 5.58
N GLY A 24 -5.56 9.20 5.86
CA GLY A 24 -6.38 10.25 5.26
C GLY A 24 -6.59 10.09 3.75
N ALA A 25 -6.79 8.86 3.28
CA ALA A 25 -7.09 8.54 1.88
C ALA A 25 -8.53 8.01 1.72
N GLY A 26 -9.02 7.96 0.48
CA GLY A 26 -10.29 7.30 0.18
C GLY A 26 -10.15 5.77 0.14
N GLU A 27 -11.19 5.04 0.56
CA GLU A 27 -11.18 3.57 0.50
C GLU A 27 -11.02 3.04 -0.94
N ALA A 28 -11.62 3.75 -1.91
CA ALA A 28 -11.45 3.46 -3.34
C ALA A 28 -9.99 3.66 -3.81
N GLN A 29 -9.29 4.68 -3.31
CA GLN A 29 -7.86 4.86 -3.60
C GLN A 29 -7.04 3.70 -3.07
N VAL A 30 -7.27 3.29 -1.82
CA VAL A 30 -6.60 2.11 -1.23
C VAL A 30 -6.87 0.86 -2.08
N SER A 31 -8.12 0.67 -2.54
CA SER A 31 -8.47 -0.44 -3.44
C SER A 31 -7.67 -0.40 -4.75
N HIS A 32 -7.57 0.77 -5.39
CA HIS A 32 -6.77 0.95 -6.61
C HIS A 32 -5.28 0.68 -6.39
N TRP A 33 -4.71 1.09 -5.25
CA TRP A 33 -3.32 0.81 -4.90
C TRP A 33 -3.07 -0.69 -4.70
N LYS A 34 -3.95 -1.39 -3.98
CA LYS A 34 -3.83 -2.86 -3.82
C LYS A 34 -3.88 -3.60 -5.16
N ALA A 35 -4.65 -3.07 -6.11
CA ALA A 35 -4.75 -3.61 -7.45
C ALA A 35 -3.62 -3.14 -8.40
N GLY A 36 -2.71 -2.28 -7.93
CA GLY A 36 -1.63 -1.74 -8.75
C GLY A 36 -2.08 -0.77 -9.86
N ARG A 37 -3.32 -0.24 -9.78
CA ARG A 37 -3.93 0.55 -10.87
C ARG A 37 -3.52 2.01 -10.87
N THR A 38 -3.12 2.54 -9.73
CA THR A 38 -2.71 3.95 -9.57
C THR A 38 -1.49 4.04 -8.67
N TYR A 39 -0.68 5.09 -8.88
CA TYR A 39 0.45 5.39 -8.00
C TYR A 39 -0.01 5.75 -6.59
N ILE A 40 0.86 5.54 -5.60
CA ILE A 40 0.70 5.95 -4.21
C ILE A 40 1.41 7.30 -4.04
N PRO A 41 0.66 8.40 -3.80
CA PRO A 41 1.27 9.72 -3.66
C PRO A 41 2.35 9.78 -2.57
N PRO A 42 3.50 10.45 -2.81
CA PRO A 42 4.59 10.55 -1.83
C PRO A 42 4.17 11.05 -0.44
N LYS A 43 3.15 11.92 -0.37
CA LYS A 43 2.58 12.40 0.90
C LYS A 43 2.08 11.29 1.84
N HIS A 44 1.74 10.11 1.30
CA HIS A 44 1.28 8.96 2.10
C HIS A 44 2.41 7.99 2.46
N HIS A 45 3.60 8.11 1.88
CA HIS A 45 4.68 7.13 2.02
C HIS A 45 5.10 6.92 3.47
N LYS A 46 5.38 8.01 4.18
CA LYS A 46 5.77 7.96 5.60
C LYS A 46 4.70 7.28 6.45
N THR A 47 3.45 7.75 6.37
CA THR A 47 2.33 7.19 7.14
C THR A 47 2.03 5.73 6.80
N LEU A 48 2.23 5.34 5.52
CA LEU A 48 2.03 3.97 5.06
C LEU A 48 3.09 3.03 5.64
N ALA A 49 4.36 3.46 5.62
CA ALA A 49 5.47 2.73 6.22
C ALA A 49 5.30 2.56 7.74
N GLU A 50 4.93 3.63 8.44
CA GLU A 50 4.67 3.62 9.88
C GLU A 50 3.50 2.69 10.24
N PHE A 51 2.37 2.80 9.52
CA PHE A 51 1.18 1.99 9.78
C PHE A 51 1.42 0.51 9.50
N LEU A 52 2.08 0.18 8.38
CA LEU A 52 2.39 -1.20 8.02
C LEU A 52 3.61 -1.76 8.76
N ARG A 53 4.38 -0.91 9.45
CA ARG A 53 5.63 -1.26 10.15
C ARG A 53 6.62 -1.97 9.24
N VAL A 54 6.83 -1.42 8.05
CA VAL A 54 7.80 -1.90 7.06
C VAL A 54 8.45 -0.70 6.35
N PRO A 55 9.64 -0.86 5.76
CA PRO A 55 10.21 0.14 4.86
C PRO A 55 9.26 0.43 3.69
N ILE A 56 9.21 1.67 3.22
CA ILE A 56 8.29 2.07 2.14
C ILE A 56 8.59 1.32 0.83
N GLU A 57 9.84 0.93 0.62
CA GLU A 57 10.37 0.19 -0.53
C GLU A 57 9.82 -1.25 -0.61
N GLU A 58 9.19 -1.75 0.45
CA GLU A 58 8.44 -3.02 0.43
C GLU A 58 7.04 -2.85 -0.18
N VAL A 59 6.56 -1.61 -0.27
CA VAL A 59 5.18 -1.28 -0.65
C VAL A 59 5.14 -0.51 -1.97
N VAL A 60 6.12 0.36 -2.21
CA VAL A 60 6.18 1.30 -3.33
C VAL A 60 7.52 1.15 -4.06
N ASP A 61 7.48 1.17 -5.39
CA ASP A 61 8.66 1.43 -6.20
C ASP A 61 8.97 2.94 -6.16
N LEU A 62 10.05 3.33 -5.49
CA LEU A 62 10.42 4.74 -5.31
C LEU A 62 10.77 5.47 -6.62
N LYS A 63 11.02 4.75 -7.72
CA LYS A 63 11.27 5.38 -9.03
C LYS A 63 9.98 5.83 -9.69
N THR A 64 8.90 5.05 -9.52
CA THR A 64 7.63 5.23 -10.25
C THR A 64 6.48 5.67 -9.34
N ASN A 65 6.65 5.57 -8.02
CA ASN A 65 5.61 5.66 -7.00
C ASN A 65 4.47 4.65 -7.18
N LEU A 66 4.62 3.65 -8.04
CA LEU A 66 3.64 2.59 -8.19
C LEU A 66 3.75 1.58 -7.04
N PRO A 67 2.64 0.91 -6.69
CA PRO A 67 2.70 -0.23 -5.79
C PRO A 67 3.73 -1.26 -6.30
N LYS A 68 4.65 -1.67 -5.43
CA LYS A 68 5.62 -2.70 -5.75
C LYS A 68 4.92 -4.04 -5.92
N PHE A 69 5.21 -4.76 -7.00
CA PHE A 69 4.69 -6.11 -7.22
C PHE A 69 5.63 -7.14 -6.61
N VAL A 70 5.05 -8.20 -6.06
CA VAL A 70 5.74 -9.36 -5.51
C VAL A 70 5.13 -10.64 -6.07
N GLU A 71 5.91 -11.72 -6.08
CA GLU A 71 5.40 -13.06 -6.32
C GLU A 71 4.62 -13.52 -5.08
N GLU A 72 3.39 -13.99 -5.29
CA GLU A 72 2.62 -14.66 -4.22
C GLU A 72 3.02 -16.14 -4.32
N GLY A 73 3.87 -16.57 -3.39
CA GLY A 73 4.30 -17.96 -3.25
C GLY A 73 3.24 -18.84 -2.58
#